data_AF-A0A7K7FVG0-F1
#
_entry.id   AF-A0A7K7FVG0-F1
#
_cell.length_a   1.000
_cell.length_b   1.000
_cell.length_c   1.000
_cell.angle_alpha   90.00
_cell.angle_beta   90.00
_cell.angle_gamma   90.00
#
_symmetry.space_group_name_H-M   'P 1'
#
loop_
_entity.id
_entity.type
_entity.pdbx_description
1 polymer ?
#
loop_
_entity_poly.entity_id
_entity_poly.type
_entity_poly.pdbx_seq_one_letter_code
_entity_poly.pdbx_strand_id
1 'polypeptide(L)'
;QVAIKIIDKSQLDAVNLEKTYREVQIMKMLDHPHIIKLYQVMETKSMLYLVTEFAKNGEIFDYLASHGRLSESEARRKFWQILSAVEYCHRRKIVHRDLKAENLLLDNNMNIKIAGT
;
A
#
# COMPACT_ATOMS: atom_id res chain seq x y z
N GLN A 1 2.70 15.66 -4.33
CA GLN A 1 2.35 15.43 -2.90
C GLN A 1 2.84 14.04 -2.51
N VAL A 2 3.20 13.82 -1.25
CA VAL A 2 3.67 12.53 -0.71
C VAL A 2 2.90 12.19 0.57
N ALA A 3 2.81 10.91 0.91
CA ALA A 3 2.36 10.46 2.22
C ALA A 3 3.58 10.14 3.09
N ILE A 4 3.54 10.45 4.38
CA ILE A 4 4.60 10.13 5.32
C ILE A 4 4.01 9.27 6.43
N LYS A 5 4.35 7.97 6.43
CA LYS A 5 4.03 7.08 7.56
C LYS A 5 5.09 7.26 8.63
N ILE A 6 4.67 7.64 9.84
CA ILE A 6 5.54 7.83 11.00
C ILE A 6 5.32 6.67 11.96
N ILE A 7 6.39 5.99 12.35
CA ILE A 7 6.35 4.83 13.24
C ILE A 7 7.25 5.13 14.44
N ASP A 8 6.66 5.08 15.64
CA ASP A 8 7.39 5.18 16.90
C ASP A 8 7.96 3.82 17.29
N LYS A 9 9.28 3.68 17.20
CA LYS A 9 10.01 2.45 17.52
C LYS A 9 9.92 2.09 19.00
N SER A 10 9.64 3.04 19.88
CA SER A 10 9.50 2.78 21.32
C SER A 10 8.18 2.09 21.68
N GLN A 11 7.19 2.15 20.79
CA GLN A 11 5.87 1.52 20.96
C GLN A 11 5.83 0.08 20.39
N LEU A 12 6.95 -0.41 19.84
CA LEU A 12 7.04 -1.73 19.22
C LEU A 12 7.94 -2.64 20.05
N ASP A 13 7.50 -3.89 20.23
CA ASP A 13 8.40 -4.95 20.70
C ASP A 13 9.38 -5.37 19.60
N ALA A 14 10.39 -6.17 19.97
CA ALA A 14 11.44 -6.59 19.05
C ALA A 14 10.88 -7.32 17.81
N VAL A 15 9.82 -8.10 17.98
CA VAL A 15 9.20 -8.88 16.90
C VAL A 15 8.49 -7.96 15.90
N ASN A 16 7.71 -6.98 16.36
CA ASN A 16 7.02 -6.05 15.47
C ASN A 16 7.98 -5.04 14.83
N LEU A 17 9.07 -4.70 15.51
CA LEU A 17 10.14 -3.89 14.92
C LEU A 17 10.82 -4.64 13.76
N GLU A 18 11.15 -5.93 13.94
CA GLU A 18 11.72 -6.77 12.87
C GLU A 18 10.76 -6.91 11.68
N LYS A 19 9.47 -7.15 11.95
CA LYS A 19 8.43 -7.15 10.90
C LYS A 19 8.42 -5.83 10.15
N THR A 20 8.38 -4.69 10.84
CA THR A 20 8.40 -3.35 10.23
C THR A 20 9.59 -3.18 9.29
N TYR A 21 10.80 -3.56 9.70
CA TYR A 21 11.96 -3.49 8.81
C TYR A 21 11.85 -4.40 7.60
N ARG A 22 11.29 -5.60 7.78
CA ARG A 22 11.04 -6.52 6.67
C ARG A 22 10.05 -5.94 5.67
N GLU A 23 8.96 -5.33 6.13
CA GLU A 23 8.00 -4.62 5.27
C GLU A 23 8.71 -3.52 4.46
N VAL A 24 9.55 -2.72 5.11
CA VAL A 24 10.34 -1.67 4.43
C VAL A 24 11.25 -2.26 3.35
N GLN A 25 11.92 -3.39 3.59
CA GLN A 25 12.74 -4.04 2.57
C GLN A 25 11.91 -4.55 1.40
N ILE A 26 10.73 -5.13 1.68
CA ILE A 26 9.79 -5.55 0.64
C ILE A 26 9.37 -4.36 -0.20
N MET A 27 8.93 -3.26 0.42
CA MET A 27 8.51 -2.04 -0.28
C MET A 27 9.61 -1.48 -1.20
N LYS A 28 10.89 -1.54 -0.78
CA LYS A 28 12.03 -1.11 -1.62
C LYS A 28 12.20 -1.93 -2.90
N MET A 29 11.74 -3.17 -2.91
CA MET A 29 11.89 -4.09 -4.06
C MET A 29 10.70 -4.03 -5.03
N LEU A 30 9.60 -3.35 -4.65
CA LEU A 30 8.39 -3.28 -5.45
C LEU A 30 8.36 -1.99 -6.27
N ASP A 31 8.22 -2.13 -7.58
CA ASP A 31 7.99 -1.01 -8.51
C ASP A 31 6.93 -1.46 -9.51
N HIS A 32 5.68 -1.12 -9.22
CA HIS A 32 4.52 -1.50 -10.02
C HIS A 32 3.50 -0.36 -10.00
N PRO A 33 2.83 -0.04 -11.13
CA PRO A 33 1.89 1.08 -11.20
C PRO A 33 0.72 1.00 -10.21
N HIS A 34 0.38 -0.20 -9.73
CA HIS A 34 -0.74 -0.44 -8.80
C HIS A 34 -0.29 -0.83 -7.38
N ILE A 35 0.96 -0.54 -7.01
CA ILE A 35 1.49 -0.69 -5.64
C ILE A 35 2.01 0.68 -5.18
N ILE A 36 1.78 1.04 -3.92
CA ILE A 36 2.32 2.29 -3.35
C ILE A 36 3.85 2.24 -3.39
N LYS A 37 4.44 3.21 -4.09
CA LYS A 37 5.90 3.34 -4.19
C LYS A 37 6.49 3.93 -2.91
N LEU A 38 7.56 3.33 -2.40
CA LEU A 38 8.40 3.92 -1.37
C LEU A 38 9.47 4.81 -2.03
N TYR A 39 9.47 6.10 -1.71
CA TYR A 39 10.46 7.05 -2.24
C TYR A 39 11.68 7.16 -1.34
N GLN A 40 11.47 7.24 -0.02
CA GLN A 40 12.56 7.46 0.93
C GLN A 40 12.23 6.88 2.30
N VAL A 41 13.28 6.45 3.00
CA VAL A 41 13.23 6.05 4.41
C VAL A 41 14.15 6.98 5.19
N MET A 42 13.65 7.55 6.28
CA MET A 42 14.45 8.33 7.22
C MET A 42 14.30 7.68 8.61
N GLU A 43 15.41 7.55 9.33
CA GLU A 43 15.42 6.85 10.61
C GLU A 43 16.17 7.69 11.66
N THR A 44 15.61 7.77 12.85
CA THR A 44 16.26 8.31 14.06
C THR A 44 16.36 7.22 15.12
N LYS A 45 16.86 7.53 16.33
CA LYS A 45 16.90 6.52 17.41
C LYS A 45 15.51 5.98 17.78
N SER A 46 14.48 6.82 17.78
CA SER A 46 13.12 6.46 18.24
C SER A 46 12.07 6.42 17.13
N MET A 47 12.34 6.95 15.94
CA MET A 47 11.32 7.09 14.89
C MET A 47 11.78 6.54 13.56
N LEU A 48 10.83 6.05 12.77
CA LEU A 48 11.00 5.67 11.38
C LEU A 48 9.97 6.43 10.52
N TYR A 49 10.44 7.07 9.45
CA TYR A 49 9.63 7.86 8.53
C TYR A 49 9.71 7.24 7.14
N LEU A 50 8.57 6.82 6.61
CA LEU A 50 8.46 6.25 5.27
C LEU A 50 7.76 7.25 4.36
N VAL A 51 8.50 7.83 3.42
CA VAL A 51 7.96 8.74 2.40
C VAL A 51 7.48 7.92 1.22
N THR A 52 6.18 7.92 0.96
CA THR A 52 5.54 7.08 -0.06
C THR A 52 4.73 7.90 -1.05
N GLU A 53 4.34 7.24 -2.15
CA GLU A 53 3.32 7.72 -3.05
C GLU A 53 2.03 8.08 -2.29
N PHE A 54 1.40 9.18 -2.70
CA PHE A 54 0.15 9.65 -2.11
C PHE A 54 -1.05 9.30 -3.01
N ALA A 55 -1.92 8.43 -2.50
CA ALA A 55 -3.19 8.10 -3.13
C ALA A 55 -4.28 9.07 -2.67
N LYS A 56 -4.53 10.11 -3.48
CA LYS A 56 -5.34 11.27 -3.10
C LYS A 56 -6.81 10.96 -2.80
N ASN A 57 -7.36 9.92 -3.42
CA ASN A 57 -8.80 9.61 -3.34
C ASN A 57 -9.13 8.59 -2.24
N GLY A 58 -8.20 8.36 -1.30
CA GLY A 58 -8.44 7.55 -0.11
C GLY A 58 -8.66 6.06 -0.41
N GLU A 59 -9.38 5.40 0.49
CA GLU A 59 -9.69 3.97 0.42
C GLU A 59 -10.85 3.68 -0.54
N ILE A 60 -10.78 2.57 -1.27
CA ILE A 60 -11.89 2.14 -2.13
C ILE A 60 -13.15 1.81 -1.30
N PHE A 61 -12.98 1.39 -0.05
CA PHE A 61 -14.09 1.10 0.84
C PHE A 61 -14.94 2.35 1.10
N ASP A 62 -14.30 3.46 1.48
CA ASP A 62 -14.98 4.74 1.70
C ASP A 62 -15.64 5.25 0.41
N TYR A 63 -14.98 5.05 -0.73
CA TYR A 63 -15.56 5.38 -2.03
C TYR A 63 -16.87 4.60 -2.29
N LEU A 64 -16.87 3.28 -2.04
CA LEU A 64 -18.05 2.43 -2.19
C LEU A 64 -19.15 2.78 -1.18
N ALA A 65 -18.78 3.12 0.06
CA ALA A 65 -19.72 3.52 1.09
C ALA A 65 -20.45 4.83 0.73
N SER A 66 -19.74 5.77 0.08
CA SER A 66 -20.28 7.07 -0.30
C SER A 66 -21.00 7.09 -1.66
N HIS A 67 -20.57 6.28 -2.63
CA HIS A 67 -21.09 6.31 -4.01
C HIS A 67 -21.93 5.07 -4.38
N GLY A 68 -22.01 4.09 -3.48
CA GLY A 68 -22.66 2.82 -3.74
C GLY A 68 -21.78 1.86 -4.56
N ARG A 69 -22.42 0.88 -5.19
CA ARG A 69 -21.72 -0.20 -5.91
C ARG A 69 -21.14 0.31 -7.23
N LEU A 70 -19.97 -0.19 -7.58
CA LEU A 70 -19.37 0.02 -8.91
C LEU A 70 -20.17 -0.75 -9.97
N SER A 71 -20.20 -0.20 -11.19
CA SER A 71 -20.64 -0.96 -12.36
C SER A 71 -19.67 -2.12 -12.63
N GLU A 72 -20.14 -3.18 -13.30
CA GLU A 72 -19.27 -4.31 -13.64
C GLU A 72 -18.05 -3.90 -14.47
N SER A 73 -18.20 -2.89 -15.34
CA SER A 73 -17.10 -2.36 -16.15
C SER A 73 -16.01 -1.74 -15.28
N GLU A 74 -16.39 -0.90 -14.31
CA GLU A 74 -15.44 -0.27 -13.38
C GLU A 74 -14.82 -1.28 -12.42
N ALA A 75 -15.64 -2.19 -11.89
CA ALA A 75 -15.19 -3.27 -11.03
C ALA A 75 -14.15 -4.14 -11.75
N ARG A 76 -14.42 -4.53 -13.01
CA ARG A 76 -13.48 -5.29 -13.85
C ARG A 76 -12.16 -4.58 -14.03
N ARG A 77 -12.18 -3.27 -14.35
CA ARG A 77 -10.96 -2.47 -14.50
C ARG A 77 -10.14 -2.46 -13.21
N LYS A 78 -10.76 -2.16 -12.07
CA LYS A 78 -10.05 -2.13 -10.77
C LYS A 78 -9.55 -3.51 -10.36
N PHE A 79 -10.35 -4.55 -10.59
CA PHE A 79 -9.96 -5.92 -10.27
C PHE A 79 -8.77 -6.39 -11.10
N TRP A 80 -8.73 -6.04 -12.39
CA TRP A 80 -7.54 -6.29 -13.23
C TRP A 80 -6.27 -5.63 -12.68
N GLN A 81 -6.38 -4.38 -12.19
CA GLN A 81 -5.25 -3.66 -11.57
C GLN A 81 -4.75 -4.37 -10.30
N ILE A 82 -5.69 -4.86 -9.46
CA ILE A 82 -5.38 -5.66 -8.27
C ILE A 82 -4.65 -6.94 -8.67
N LEU A 83 -5.21 -7.70 -9.62
CA LEU A 83 -4.62 -8.95 -10.09
C LEU A 83 -3.22 -8.74 -10.67
N SER A 84 -3.03 -7.68 -11.46
CA SER A 84 -1.74 -7.32 -12.05
C SER A 84 -0.68 -7.05 -10.97
N ALA A 85 -1.02 -6.31 -9.91
CA ALA A 85 -0.11 -6.05 -8.79
C ALA A 85 0.18 -7.31 -7.96
N VAL A 86 -0.83 -8.13 -7.67
CA VAL A 86 -0.69 -9.38 -6.90
C VAL A 86 0.19 -10.38 -7.68
N GLU A 87 -0.04 -10.53 -8.97
CA GLU A 87 0.79 -11.36 -9.84
C GLU A 87 2.25 -10.88 -9.84
N TYR A 88 2.48 -9.56 -9.93
CA TYR A 88 3.81 -8.95 -9.85
C TYR A 88 4.54 -9.31 -8.54
N CYS A 89 3.83 -9.29 -7.40
CA CYS A 89 4.37 -9.69 -6.10
C CYS A 89 4.69 -11.19 -6.05
N HIS A 90 3.76 -12.02 -6.51
CA HIS A 90 3.91 -13.48 -6.49
C HIS A 90 5.09 -13.96 -7.35
N ARG A 91 5.34 -13.34 -8.52
CA ARG A 91 6.53 -13.63 -9.34
C ARG A 91 7.86 -13.32 -8.62
N ARG A 92 7.83 -12.49 -7.58
CA ARG A 92 8.98 -12.16 -6.73
C ARG A 92 8.99 -12.94 -5.40
N LYS A 93 8.13 -13.96 -5.27
CA LYS A 93 7.97 -14.76 -4.05
C LYS A 93 7.54 -13.93 -2.83
N ILE A 94 6.87 -12.80 -3.07
CA ILE A 94 6.29 -11.94 -2.03
C ILE A 94 4.80 -12.22 -1.98
N VAL A 95 4.30 -12.57 -0.80
CA VAL A 95 2.87 -12.71 -0.52
C VAL A 95 2.48 -11.55 0.36
N HIS A 96 1.49 -10.74 -0.04
CA HIS A 96 1.06 -9.56 0.71
C HIS A 96 0.41 -9.91 2.05
N ARG A 97 -0.31 -11.04 2.14
CA ARG A 97 -0.96 -11.60 3.35
C ARG A 97 -2.05 -10.75 4.04
N ASP A 98 -2.19 -9.48 3.70
CA ASP A 98 -3.22 -8.58 4.25
C ASP A 98 -3.96 -7.85 3.13
N LEU A 99 -4.30 -8.54 2.04
CA LEU A 99 -5.06 -7.92 0.95
C LEU A 99 -6.53 -7.79 1.37
N LYS A 100 -6.91 -6.60 1.82
CA LYS A 100 -8.26 -6.23 2.26
C LYS A 100 -8.64 -4.85 1.72
N ALA A 101 -9.91 -4.48 1.82
CA ALA A 101 -10.43 -3.27 1.18
C ALA A 101 -9.76 -1.99 1.70
N GLU A 102 -9.37 -1.97 2.98
CA GLU A 102 -8.67 -0.88 3.65
C GLU A 102 -7.25 -0.65 3.10
N ASN A 103 -6.65 -1.69 2.51
CA ASN A 103 -5.33 -1.65 1.87
C ASN A 103 -5.41 -1.35 0.36
N LEU A 104 -6.60 -1.08 -0.17
CA LEU A 104 -6.81 -0.70 -1.58
C LEU A 104 -7.14 0.79 -1.67
N LEU A 105 -6.13 1.58 -2.02
CA LEU A 105 -6.26 3.02 -2.18
C LEU A 105 -6.54 3.43 -3.63
N LEU A 106 -6.97 4.68 -3.80
CA LEU A 106 -7.27 5.27 -5.10
C LEU A 106 -6.36 6.48 -5.39
N ASP A 107 -5.63 6.41 -6.51
CA ASP A 107 -4.84 7.55 -7.00
C ASP A 107 -5.73 8.65 -7.58
N ASN A 108 -5.11 9.76 -8.02
CA ASN A 108 -5.81 10.92 -8.58
C ASN A 108 -6.67 10.60 -9.84
N ASN A 109 -6.41 9.48 -10.51
CA ASN A 109 -7.11 9.02 -11.70
C ASN A 109 -8.06 7.84 -11.42
N MET A 110 -8.38 7.60 -10.14
CA MET A 110 -9.23 6.51 -9.67
C MET A 110 -8.68 5.10 -9.97
N ASN A 111 -7.36 4.96 -10.13
CA ASN A 111 -6.69 3.66 -10.23
C ASN A 111 -6.35 3.10 -8.85
N ILE A 112 -6.30 1.78 -8.78
CA ILE A 112 -5.88 1.06 -7.58
C ILE A 112 -4.41 1.33 -7.26
N LYS A 113 -4.16 1.54 -5.98
CA LYS A 113 -2.86 1.53 -5.33
C LYS A 113 -2.94 0.62 -4.11
N ILE A 114 -2.30 -0.54 -4.17
CA ILE A 114 -2.20 -1.44 -3.03
C ILE A 114 -1.22 -0.86 -2.02
N ALA A 115 -1.67 -0.68 -0.78
CA ALA A 115 -0.90 -0.21 0.36
C ALA A 115 -0.68 -1.34 1.37
N GLY A 116 0.44 -1.29 2.08
CA GLY A 116 0.84 -2.36 2.99
C GLY A 116 1.49 -3.54 2.27
N THR A 117 2.36 -4.24 2.97
CA THR A 117 2.97 -5.53 2.58
C THR A 117 3.52 -6.18 3.81
#